data_AF-A0A317H506-F1
#
_entry.id   AF-A0A317H506-F1
#
_cell.length_a   1.000
_cell.length_b   1.000
_cell.length_c   1.000
_cell.angle_alpha   90.00
_cell.angle_beta   90.00
_cell.angle_gamma   90.00
#
_symmetry.space_group_name_H-M   'P 1'
#
loop_
_entity.id
_entity.type
_entity.pdbx_description
1 polymer ?
#
loop_
_entity_poly.entity_id
_entity_poly.type
_entity_poly.pdbx_seq_one_letter_code
_entity_poly.pdbx_strand_id
1 'polypeptide(L)'
;MSAFNLSALAVRERSITLFLLIAISIAGVVAFLTLGRAEDPAFTIKQMTVVTAWPGATAKEMEELVAEKLEKRMQELRWYDRTETFTRPGLAFTTVVLLDSTPPADVPEEFYQARKKLGDEAARLPRGVIGPIVNDEYSDVTFALYALKAKGEPHRNLVRDAEALRQRLLHVPGVKKVSIIGEQAERIFVEFSYDRLATLGVSPRDIFVALNSRNVLTPGGSIEAKGPQIFLRLDGAFDDLAGIRNTPIVAQGRTLKLSDIAEVKRGYEDPATFLIRNNGEPTLLLGVVMREGWNGLDLGKALAKEATAINAEMPLGMTLTKVTDQSVNIRGAVDEFMVKFFVALGVVMLVSFLSMGWRVGIVVAAAVPLT
;
A
#
# COMPACT_ATOMS: atom_id res chain seq x y z
N MET A 1 28.03 -30.92 -51.70
CA MET A 1 28.23 -30.07 -50.50
C MET A 1 27.79 -30.91 -49.31
N SER A 2 28.71 -31.38 -48.47
CA SER A 2 28.33 -32.20 -47.31
C SER A 2 27.48 -31.34 -46.38
N ALA A 3 26.26 -31.79 -46.07
CA ALA A 3 25.39 -31.11 -45.12
C ALA A 3 26.14 -30.88 -43.80
N PHE A 4 25.92 -29.71 -43.20
CA PHE A 4 26.50 -29.35 -41.90
C PHE A 4 26.12 -30.41 -40.86
N ASN A 5 27.13 -31.11 -40.31
CA ASN A 5 26.93 -32.20 -39.36
C ASN A 5 27.48 -31.79 -37.98
N LEU A 6 26.57 -31.33 -37.11
CA LEU A 6 26.87 -30.86 -35.75
C LEU A 6 27.56 -31.94 -34.90
N SER A 7 27.14 -33.20 -35.02
CA SER A 7 27.72 -34.31 -34.27
C SER A 7 29.16 -34.59 -34.70
N ALA A 8 29.42 -34.58 -36.02
CA ALA A 8 30.77 -34.77 -36.55
C ALA A 8 31.71 -33.61 -36.16
N LEU A 9 31.20 -32.38 -36.13
CA LEU A 9 31.96 -31.19 -35.71
C LEU A 9 32.31 -31.24 -34.21
N ALA A 10 31.35 -31.60 -33.35
CA ALA A 10 31.56 -31.73 -31.91
C ALA A 10 32.56 -32.84 -31.54
N VAL A 11 32.59 -33.94 -32.30
CA VAL A 11 33.56 -35.03 -32.07
C VAL A 11 34.96 -34.68 -32.60
N ARG A 12 35.04 -33.91 -33.69
CA ARG A 12 36.31 -33.48 -34.30
C ARG A 12 37.03 -32.45 -33.44
N GLU A 13 36.31 -31.43 -32.96
CA GLU A 13 36.87 -30.30 -32.22
C GLU A 13 36.74 -30.47 -30.70
N ARG A 14 37.26 -31.59 -30.16
CA ARG A 14 37.09 -32.00 -28.75
C ARG A 14 37.45 -30.92 -27.73
N SER A 15 38.53 -30.18 -27.98
CA SER A 15 39.00 -29.12 -27.09
C SER A 15 38.00 -27.95 -27.02
N ILE A 16 37.37 -27.61 -28.14
CA ILE A 16 36.36 -26.54 -28.22
C ILE A 16 35.09 -26.99 -27.50
N THR A 17 34.65 -28.22 -27.73
CA THR A 17 33.48 -28.78 -27.04
C THR A 17 33.68 -28.86 -25.53
N LEU A 18 34.85 -29.30 -25.06
CA LEU A 18 35.17 -29.33 -23.63
C LEU A 18 35.21 -27.92 -23.03
N PHE A 19 35.83 -26.96 -23.74
CA PHE A 19 35.85 -25.56 -23.32
C PHE A 19 34.45 -24.98 -23.15
N LEU A 20 33.57 -25.17 -24.15
CA LEU A 20 32.19 -24.71 -24.11
C LEU A 20 31.40 -25.36 -22.97
N LEU A 21 31.60 -26.66 -22.74
CA LEU A 21 30.95 -27.38 -21.64
C LEU A 21 31.34 -26.77 -20.28
N ILE A 22 32.64 -26.56 -20.05
CA ILE A 22 33.15 -25.93 -18.82
C ILE A 22 32.61 -24.50 -18.69
N ALA A 23 32.64 -23.71 -19.77
CA ALA A 23 32.15 -22.34 -19.77
C ALA A 23 30.66 -22.25 -19.42
N ILE A 24 29.83 -23.13 -20.02
CA ILE A 24 28.39 -23.20 -19.74
C ILE A 24 28.14 -23.68 -18.31
N SER A 25 28.89 -24.67 -17.82
CA SER A 25 28.76 -25.12 -16.43
C SER A 25 29.08 -24.01 -15.43
N ILE A 26 30.17 -23.25 -15.65
CA ILE A 26 30.52 -22.11 -14.78
C ILE A 26 29.44 -21.03 -14.87
N ALA A 27 28.98 -20.69 -16.07
CA ALA A 27 27.91 -19.70 -16.26
C ALA A 27 26.60 -20.13 -15.58
N GLY A 28 26.24 -21.41 -15.68
CA GLY A 28 25.07 -22.00 -15.03
C GLY A 28 25.16 -21.96 -13.50
N VAL A 29 26.33 -22.29 -12.92
CA VAL A 29 26.57 -22.19 -11.47
C VAL A 29 26.44 -20.75 -10.99
N VAL A 30 27.06 -19.79 -11.70
CA VAL A 30 26.94 -18.36 -11.35
C VAL A 30 25.49 -17.91 -11.44
N ALA A 31 24.79 -18.24 -12.54
CA ALA A 31 23.39 -17.89 -12.73
C ALA A 31 22.50 -18.47 -11.61
N PHE A 32 22.68 -19.74 -11.27
CA PHE A 32 21.94 -20.42 -10.19
C PHE A 32 22.12 -19.75 -8.82
N LEU A 33 23.35 -19.31 -8.51
CA LEU A 33 23.64 -18.63 -7.24
C LEU A 33 23.07 -17.20 -7.18
N THR A 34 22.93 -16.54 -8.33
CA THR A 34 22.39 -15.17 -8.42
C THR A 34 20.88 -15.09 -8.66
N LEU A 35 20.23 -16.22 -8.98
CA LEU A 35 18.82 -16.24 -9.34
C LEU A 35 17.92 -15.89 -8.14
N GLY A 36 17.08 -14.88 -8.30
CA GLY A 36 16.07 -14.51 -7.31
C GLY A 36 15.04 -15.62 -7.12
N ARG A 37 14.54 -15.77 -5.88
CA ARG A 37 13.53 -16.78 -5.54
C ARG A 37 12.23 -16.08 -5.12
N ALA A 38 11.14 -16.56 -5.70
CA ALA A 38 9.77 -16.15 -5.37
C ALA A 38 8.92 -17.41 -5.17
N GLU A 39 7.85 -17.29 -4.39
CA GLU A 39 6.91 -18.38 -4.15
C GLU A 39 6.01 -18.60 -5.37
N ASP A 40 5.40 -17.52 -5.85
CA ASP A 40 4.51 -17.51 -7.00
C ASP A 40 5.05 -16.60 -8.12
N PRO A 41 4.70 -16.90 -9.39
CA PRO A 41 4.96 -15.97 -10.48
C PRO A 41 4.19 -14.66 -10.25
N ALA A 42 4.82 -13.54 -10.57
CA ALA A 42 4.13 -12.25 -10.57
C ALA A 42 3.02 -12.27 -11.63
N PHE A 43 1.79 -11.95 -11.22
CA PHE A 43 0.66 -11.75 -12.13
C PHE A 43 0.12 -10.34 -11.98
N THR A 44 -0.25 -9.73 -13.10
CA THR A 44 -0.81 -8.38 -13.11
C THR A 44 -2.27 -8.44 -12.72
N ILE A 45 -2.61 -7.80 -11.60
CA ILE A 45 -3.99 -7.64 -11.16
C ILE A 45 -4.66 -6.57 -12.03
N LYS A 46 -5.79 -6.94 -12.64
CA LYS A 46 -6.49 -6.15 -13.67
C LYS A 46 -7.71 -5.42 -13.13
N GLN A 47 -7.67 -5.07 -11.84
CA GLN A 47 -8.76 -4.38 -11.17
C GLN A 47 -8.25 -3.17 -10.40
N MET A 48 -9.09 -2.15 -10.34
CA MET A 48 -8.86 -0.93 -9.57
C MET A 48 -10.11 -0.61 -8.76
N THR A 49 -9.93 0.11 -7.67
CA THR A 49 -11.04 0.52 -6.80
C THR A 49 -11.19 2.04 -6.81
N VAL A 50 -12.43 2.48 -6.72
CA VAL A 50 -12.81 3.89 -6.69
C VAL A 50 -13.76 4.08 -5.54
N VAL A 51 -13.44 5.01 -4.64
CA VAL A 51 -14.29 5.36 -3.51
C VAL A 51 -14.79 6.78 -3.71
N THR A 52 -16.09 6.97 -3.56
CA THR A 52 -16.72 8.29 -3.51
C THR A 52 -17.54 8.42 -2.24
N ALA A 53 -17.53 9.61 -1.66
CA ALA A 53 -18.31 9.94 -0.48
C ALA A 53 -19.19 11.15 -0.76
N TRP A 54 -20.45 11.11 -0.35
CA TRP A 54 -21.35 12.26 -0.38
C TRP A 54 -22.12 12.32 0.94
N PRO A 55 -21.52 12.89 1.99
CA PRO A 55 -22.10 12.87 3.32
C PRO A 55 -23.54 13.44 3.33
N GLY A 56 -24.49 12.66 3.85
CA GLY A 56 -25.90 13.03 3.94
C GLY A 56 -26.79 12.52 2.81
N ALA A 57 -26.23 11.96 1.72
CA ALA A 57 -27.01 11.34 0.65
C ALA A 57 -27.52 9.94 1.04
N THR A 58 -28.71 9.59 0.57
CA THR A 58 -29.24 8.23 0.66
C THR A 58 -28.47 7.27 -0.26
N ALA A 59 -28.55 5.96 -0.02
CA ALA A 59 -27.92 4.98 -0.90
C ALA A 59 -28.42 5.07 -2.35
N LYS A 60 -29.72 5.37 -2.53
CA LYS A 60 -30.34 5.54 -3.85
C LYS A 60 -29.84 6.79 -4.58
N GLU A 61 -29.68 7.91 -3.86
CA GLU A 61 -29.10 9.13 -4.45
C GLU A 61 -27.61 8.92 -4.80
N MET A 62 -26.87 8.18 -3.99
CA MET A 62 -25.49 7.77 -4.31
C MET A 62 -25.42 6.96 -5.59
N GLU A 63 -26.34 6.01 -5.76
CA GLU A 63 -26.44 5.18 -6.96
C GLU A 63 -26.73 6.03 -8.21
N GLU A 64 -27.87 6.74 -8.21
CA GLU A 64 -28.40 7.45 -9.39
C GLU A 64 -27.58 8.70 -9.78
N LEU A 65 -27.09 9.46 -8.79
CA LEU A 65 -26.47 10.76 -9.04
C LEU A 65 -24.94 10.74 -9.08
N VAL A 66 -24.32 9.70 -8.52
CA VAL A 66 -22.86 9.58 -8.43
C VAL A 66 -22.36 8.31 -9.12
N ALA A 67 -22.71 7.12 -8.62
CA ALA A 67 -22.16 5.86 -9.10
C ALA A 67 -22.46 5.63 -10.58
N GLU A 68 -23.72 5.74 -11.01
CA GLU A 68 -24.13 5.47 -12.39
C GLU A 68 -23.40 6.38 -13.39
N LYS A 69 -23.15 7.64 -13.02
CA LYS A 69 -22.38 8.58 -13.86
C LYS A 69 -20.93 8.14 -14.00
N LEU A 70 -20.29 7.70 -12.91
CA LEU A 70 -18.90 7.25 -12.93
C LEU A 70 -18.75 5.92 -13.66
N GLU A 71 -19.67 4.97 -13.46
CA GLU A 71 -19.71 3.70 -14.16
C GLU A 71 -19.81 3.87 -15.68
N LYS A 72 -20.68 4.76 -16.15
CA LYS A 72 -20.79 5.09 -17.58
C LYS A 72 -19.47 5.57 -18.17
N ARG A 73 -18.65 6.31 -17.40
CA ARG A 73 -17.32 6.73 -17.84
C ARG A 73 -16.33 5.57 -17.86
N MET A 74 -16.46 4.60 -16.95
CA MET A 74 -15.60 3.40 -16.93
C MET A 74 -15.90 2.46 -18.09
N GLN A 75 -17.14 2.40 -18.56
CA GLN A 75 -17.52 1.64 -19.76
C GLN A 75 -16.82 2.14 -21.04
N GLU A 76 -16.26 3.35 -21.04
CA GLU A 76 -15.52 3.90 -22.18
C GLU A 76 -14.05 3.44 -22.22
N LEU A 77 -13.59 2.61 -21.27
CA LEU A 77 -12.24 2.05 -21.29
C LEU A 77 -12.12 0.98 -22.38
N ARG A 78 -10.96 0.90 -23.03
CA ARG A 78 -10.77 0.01 -24.18
C ARG A 78 -10.87 -1.45 -23.79
N TRP A 79 -10.33 -1.80 -22.63
CA TRP A 79 -10.32 -3.16 -22.09
C TRP A 79 -11.36 -3.38 -20.98
N TYR A 80 -12.44 -2.61 -20.99
CA TYR A 80 -13.51 -2.74 -20.00
C TYR A 80 -14.15 -4.14 -19.99
N ASP A 81 -14.25 -4.77 -18.83
CA ASP A 81 -15.10 -5.95 -18.62
C ASP A 81 -16.38 -5.55 -17.89
N ARG A 82 -16.24 -5.16 -16.62
CA ARG A 82 -17.38 -4.78 -15.77
C ARG A 82 -17.00 -3.84 -14.64
N THR A 83 -18.01 -3.25 -14.04
CA THR A 83 -17.91 -2.48 -12.81
C THR A 83 -18.86 -3.07 -11.77
N GLU A 84 -18.36 -3.31 -10.56
CA GLU A 84 -19.14 -3.76 -9.43
C GLU A 84 -19.18 -2.63 -8.41
N THR A 85 -20.34 -1.99 -8.25
CA THR A 85 -20.53 -0.91 -7.28
C THR A 85 -21.43 -1.35 -6.13
N PHE A 86 -21.00 -1.00 -4.92
CA PHE A 86 -21.77 -1.17 -3.71
C PHE A 86 -21.95 0.18 -3.02
N THR A 87 -23.21 0.61 -2.86
CA THR A 87 -23.58 1.88 -2.24
C THR A 87 -24.14 1.69 -0.84
N ARG A 88 -23.78 2.61 0.06
CA ARG A 88 -24.38 2.82 1.38
C ARG A 88 -24.73 4.30 1.52
N PRO A 89 -25.55 4.69 2.52
CA PRO A 89 -25.77 6.10 2.79
C PRO A 89 -24.44 6.88 2.87
N GLY A 90 -24.30 7.86 1.99
CA GLY A 90 -23.13 8.72 1.84
C GLY A 90 -21.84 8.10 1.30
N LEU A 91 -21.82 6.84 0.86
CA LEU A 91 -20.62 6.17 0.32
C LEU A 91 -20.94 5.27 -0.88
N ALA A 92 -20.05 5.25 -1.87
CA ALA A 92 -20.07 4.28 -2.95
C ALA A 92 -18.67 3.70 -3.16
N PHE A 93 -18.60 2.37 -3.16
CA PHE A 93 -17.40 1.58 -3.40
C PHE A 93 -17.52 0.91 -4.76
N THR A 94 -16.69 1.30 -5.70
CA THR A 94 -16.75 0.85 -7.08
C THR A 94 -15.47 0.07 -7.40
N THR A 95 -15.61 -1.17 -7.86
CA THR A 95 -14.49 -1.98 -8.37
C THR A 95 -14.61 -2.07 -9.87
N VAL A 96 -13.62 -1.57 -10.59
CA VAL A 96 -13.53 -1.64 -12.05
C VAL A 96 -12.63 -2.82 -12.42
N VAL A 97 -13.14 -3.71 -13.27
CA VAL A 97 -12.44 -4.91 -13.72
C VAL A 97 -12.21 -4.78 -15.23
N LEU A 98 -10.96 -5.00 -15.66
CA LEU A 98 -10.60 -5.10 -17.07
C LEU A 98 -10.68 -6.55 -17.54
N LEU A 99 -10.79 -6.74 -18.86
CA LEU A 99 -10.87 -8.07 -19.48
C LEU A 99 -9.65 -8.93 -19.13
N ASP A 100 -9.87 -10.23 -18.96
CA ASP A 100 -8.78 -11.20 -18.73
C ASP A 100 -7.79 -11.27 -19.90
N SER A 101 -8.20 -10.90 -21.11
CA SER A 101 -7.34 -10.81 -22.30
C SER A 101 -6.47 -9.55 -22.37
N THR A 102 -6.62 -8.60 -21.43
CA THR A 102 -5.84 -7.35 -21.41
C THR A 102 -4.35 -7.64 -21.30
N PRO A 103 -3.50 -7.15 -22.21
CA PRO A 103 -2.05 -7.27 -22.09
C PRO A 103 -1.55 -6.63 -20.79
N PRO A 104 -0.68 -7.30 -20.01
CA PRO A 104 -0.12 -6.75 -18.76
C PRO A 104 0.48 -5.34 -18.90
N ALA A 105 1.14 -5.07 -20.02
CA ALA A 105 1.76 -3.76 -20.30
C ALA A 105 0.75 -2.63 -20.53
N ASP A 106 -0.49 -2.94 -20.90
CA ASP A 106 -1.54 -1.95 -21.18
C ASP A 106 -2.31 -1.56 -19.91
N VAL A 107 -2.28 -2.39 -18.85
CA VAL A 107 -3.04 -2.17 -17.61
C VAL A 107 -2.74 -0.80 -16.96
N PRO A 108 -1.48 -0.37 -16.80
CA PRO A 108 -1.18 0.94 -16.21
C PRO A 108 -1.77 2.11 -17.02
N GLU A 109 -1.78 2.00 -18.34
CA GLU A 109 -2.38 3.02 -19.21
C GLU A 109 -3.90 3.05 -19.07
N GLU A 110 -4.58 1.89 -19.01
CA GLU A 110 -6.03 1.85 -18.77
C GLU A 110 -6.40 2.42 -17.39
N PHE A 111 -5.61 2.16 -16.34
CA PHE A 111 -5.82 2.78 -15.03
C PHE A 111 -5.61 4.29 -15.04
N TYR A 112 -4.62 4.78 -15.81
CA TYR A 112 -4.44 6.21 -16.04
C TYR A 112 -5.64 6.82 -16.79
N GLN A 113 -6.14 6.17 -17.85
CA GLN A 113 -7.32 6.61 -18.58
C GLN A 113 -8.57 6.61 -17.69
N ALA A 114 -8.73 5.61 -16.83
CA ALA A 114 -9.81 5.56 -15.85
C ALA A 114 -9.74 6.76 -14.89
N ARG A 115 -8.57 7.01 -14.29
CA ARG A 115 -8.34 8.18 -13.42
C ARG A 115 -8.65 9.50 -14.12
N LYS A 116 -8.23 9.65 -15.38
CA LYS A 116 -8.51 10.83 -16.19
C LYS A 116 -10.01 11.01 -16.42
N LYS A 117 -10.71 9.97 -16.90
CA LYS A 117 -12.15 10.01 -17.16
C LYS A 117 -12.98 10.29 -15.91
N LEU A 118 -12.58 9.71 -14.77
CA LEU A 118 -13.19 9.97 -13.46
C LEU A 118 -12.95 11.41 -13.00
N GLY A 119 -11.73 11.92 -13.17
CA GLY A 119 -11.38 13.31 -12.85
C GLY A 119 -12.17 14.32 -13.69
N ASP A 120 -12.36 14.05 -14.98
CA ASP A 120 -13.15 14.89 -15.87
C ASP A 120 -14.64 14.93 -15.45
N GLU A 121 -15.18 13.80 -14.99
CA GLU A 121 -16.58 13.69 -14.57
C GLU A 121 -16.81 14.23 -13.15
N ALA A 122 -15.76 14.29 -12.31
CA ALA A 122 -15.84 14.79 -10.94
C ALA A 122 -16.47 16.20 -10.86
N ALA A 123 -16.18 17.07 -11.82
CA ALA A 123 -16.73 18.42 -11.88
C ALA A 123 -18.25 18.48 -12.16
N ARG A 124 -18.84 17.39 -12.65
CA ARG A 124 -20.27 17.26 -12.98
C ARG A 124 -21.07 16.53 -11.89
N LEU A 125 -20.38 16.04 -10.86
CA LEU A 125 -21.02 15.44 -9.70
C LEU A 125 -21.72 16.51 -8.83
N PRO A 126 -22.73 16.13 -8.04
CA PRO A 126 -23.38 17.04 -7.10
C PRO A 126 -22.38 17.75 -6.17
N ARG A 127 -22.74 18.96 -5.71
CA ARG A 127 -21.94 19.71 -4.74
C ARG A 127 -21.85 18.93 -3.42
N GLY A 128 -20.65 18.87 -2.85
CA GLY A 128 -20.39 18.16 -1.60
C GLY A 128 -19.96 16.71 -1.76
N VAL A 129 -19.89 16.19 -3.00
CA VAL A 129 -19.23 14.91 -3.27
C VAL A 129 -17.71 15.07 -3.08
N ILE A 130 -17.12 14.11 -2.38
CA ILE A 130 -15.69 13.97 -2.11
C ILE A 130 -15.18 12.76 -2.89
N GLY A 131 -14.15 12.96 -3.71
CA GLY A 131 -13.66 11.96 -4.67
C GLY A 131 -14.05 12.32 -6.10
N PRO A 132 -13.88 11.40 -7.07
CA PRO A 132 -13.50 9.99 -6.93
C PRO A 132 -12.05 9.77 -6.47
N ILE A 133 -11.89 9.02 -5.37
CA ILE A 133 -10.60 8.60 -4.84
C ILE A 133 -10.25 7.26 -5.48
N VAL A 134 -9.26 7.26 -6.35
CA VAL A 134 -8.84 6.08 -7.12
C VAL A 134 -7.67 5.38 -6.44
N ASN A 135 -7.81 4.07 -6.25
CA ASN A 135 -6.75 3.16 -5.83
C ASN A 135 -6.53 2.08 -6.90
N ASP A 136 -5.51 2.32 -7.71
CA ASP A 136 -4.96 1.45 -8.75
C ASP A 136 -3.82 0.54 -8.23
N GLU A 137 -3.46 0.67 -6.95
CA GLU A 137 -2.45 -0.14 -6.28
C GLU A 137 -3.07 -1.34 -5.54
N TYR A 138 -4.29 -1.76 -5.90
CA TYR A 138 -4.93 -2.96 -5.34
C TYR A 138 -4.07 -4.22 -5.54
N SER A 139 -3.14 -4.18 -6.50
CA SER A 139 -2.23 -5.27 -6.82
C SER A 139 -1.09 -5.50 -5.82
N ASP A 140 -0.86 -4.57 -4.88
CA ASP A 140 0.27 -4.67 -3.96
C ASP A 140 0.12 -5.87 -3.00
N VAL A 141 1.02 -6.85 -3.11
CA VAL A 141 1.07 -7.99 -2.18
C VAL A 141 1.85 -7.60 -0.92
N THR A 142 1.23 -7.79 0.25
CA THR A 142 1.89 -7.59 1.53
C THR A 142 2.86 -8.74 1.79
N PHE A 143 4.16 -8.48 1.64
CA PHE A 143 5.24 -9.46 1.82
C PHE A 143 5.47 -9.83 3.29
N ALA A 144 5.43 -8.83 4.17
CA ALA A 144 5.56 -9.03 5.61
C ALA A 144 4.63 -8.09 6.36
N LEU A 145 4.06 -8.58 7.46
CA LEU A 145 3.14 -7.81 8.30
C LEU A 145 3.69 -7.76 9.71
N TYR A 146 3.85 -6.57 10.26
CA TYR A 146 4.31 -6.34 11.62
C TYR A 146 3.22 -5.71 12.46
N ALA A 147 3.01 -6.21 13.68
CA ALA A 147 2.12 -5.65 14.68
C ALA A 147 2.91 -4.78 15.66
N LEU A 148 2.62 -3.49 15.64
CA LEU A 148 3.11 -2.53 16.61
C LEU A 148 2.13 -2.43 17.78
N LYS A 149 2.62 -2.78 18.96
CA LYS A 149 1.86 -2.78 20.21
C LYS A 149 2.52 -1.85 21.19
N ALA A 150 1.72 -1.04 21.89
CA ALA A 150 2.18 -0.26 23.02
C ALA A 150 1.13 -0.31 24.13
N LYS A 151 1.48 -0.86 25.30
CA LYS A 151 0.52 -1.00 26.40
C LYS A 151 0.40 0.33 27.15
N GLY A 152 -0.80 0.91 27.16
CA GLY A 152 -1.11 2.13 27.92
C GLY A 152 -0.79 3.44 27.19
N GLU A 153 -0.28 3.37 25.96
CA GLU A 153 -0.07 4.55 25.13
C GLU A 153 -1.38 4.95 24.40
N PRO A 154 -1.70 6.26 24.32
CA PRO A 154 -2.76 6.75 23.47
C PRO A 154 -2.51 6.37 22.00
N HIS A 155 -3.56 5.95 21.29
CA HIS A 155 -3.49 5.52 19.89
C HIS A 155 -2.76 6.52 18.98
N ARG A 156 -2.97 7.82 19.18
CA ARG A 156 -2.28 8.88 18.42
C ARG A 156 -0.75 8.83 18.52
N ASN A 157 -0.21 8.48 19.70
CA ASN A 157 1.23 8.40 19.91
C ASN A 157 1.76 7.18 19.16
N LEU A 158 1.04 6.06 19.29
CA LEU A 158 1.31 4.83 18.57
C LEU A 158 1.33 5.04 17.04
N VAL A 159 0.42 5.85 16.50
CA VAL A 159 0.39 6.20 15.06
C VAL A 159 1.62 7.03 14.67
N ARG A 160 2.02 8.00 15.48
CA ARG A 160 3.24 8.80 15.21
C ARG A 160 4.50 7.94 15.23
N ASP A 161 4.58 7.02 16.18
CA ASP A 161 5.69 6.07 16.26
C ASP A 161 5.65 5.10 15.06
N ALA A 162 4.46 4.62 14.68
CA ALA A 162 4.30 3.79 13.49
C ALA A 162 4.75 4.53 12.21
N GLU A 163 4.49 5.83 12.09
CA GLU A 163 4.94 6.65 10.98
C GLU A 163 6.47 6.78 10.95
N ALA A 164 7.11 6.98 12.10
CA ALA A 164 8.57 6.97 12.20
C ALA A 164 9.15 5.59 11.80
N LEU A 165 8.53 4.50 12.25
CA LEU A 165 8.92 3.14 11.86
C LEU A 165 8.68 2.87 10.37
N ARG A 166 7.59 3.39 9.80
CA ARG A 166 7.29 3.33 8.37
C ARG A 166 8.42 3.95 7.55
N GLN A 167 8.85 5.16 7.93
CA GLN A 167 9.99 5.84 7.29
C GLN A 167 11.26 5.01 7.38
N ARG A 168 11.55 4.44 8.55
CA ARG A 168 12.73 3.58 8.75
C ARG A 168 12.69 2.31 7.89
N LEU A 169 11.57 1.60 7.86
CA LEU A 169 11.38 0.40 7.06
C LEU A 169 11.44 0.67 5.55
N LEU A 170 11.02 1.86 5.08
CA LEU A 170 11.16 2.26 3.67
C LEU A 170 12.62 2.36 3.20
N HIS A 171 13.58 2.55 4.12
CA HIS A 171 15.01 2.58 3.79
C HIS A 171 15.62 1.17 3.65
N VAL A 172 14.90 0.11 4.02
CA VAL A 172 15.38 -1.27 3.89
C VAL A 172 15.44 -1.65 2.40
N PRO A 173 16.59 -2.16 1.89
CA PRO A 173 16.70 -2.58 0.50
C PRO A 173 15.65 -3.62 0.12
N GLY A 174 14.93 -3.38 -0.97
CA GLY A 174 13.86 -4.26 -1.46
C GLY A 174 12.45 -3.87 -0.99
N VAL A 175 12.29 -2.88 -0.12
CA VAL A 175 10.98 -2.35 0.25
C VAL A 175 10.49 -1.34 -0.81
N LYS A 176 9.27 -1.55 -1.31
CA LYS A 176 8.58 -0.64 -2.25
C LYS A 176 7.73 0.38 -1.48
N LYS A 177 6.94 -0.12 -0.53
CA LYS A 177 5.92 0.64 0.20
C LYS A 177 5.71 0.02 1.56
N VAL A 178 5.35 0.85 2.52
CA VAL A 178 4.91 0.40 3.85
C VAL A 178 3.59 1.12 4.16
N SER A 179 2.55 0.35 4.41
CA SER A 179 1.21 0.84 4.76
C SER A 179 0.95 0.65 6.25
N ILE A 180 0.34 1.66 6.89
CA ILE A 180 -0.15 1.57 8.26
C ILE A 180 -1.63 1.20 8.20
N ILE A 181 -2.03 0.19 8.95
CA ILE A 181 -3.41 -0.30 9.01
C ILE A 181 -3.89 -0.25 10.46
N GLY A 182 -5.12 0.21 10.66
CA GLY A 182 -5.73 0.36 12.00
C GLY A 182 -5.52 1.74 12.61
N GLU A 183 -5.03 2.71 11.85
CA GLU A 183 -5.05 4.11 12.26
C GLU A 183 -6.50 4.57 12.46
N GLN A 184 -6.77 5.20 13.59
CA GLN A 184 -8.06 5.79 13.89
C GLN A 184 -7.87 7.30 13.88
N ALA A 185 -8.49 7.98 12.92
CA ALA A 185 -8.29 9.40 12.71
C ALA A 185 -8.69 10.21 13.97
N GLU A 186 -7.86 11.18 14.35
CA GLU A 186 -8.24 12.15 15.36
C GLU A 186 -9.31 13.11 14.81
N ARG A 187 -10.31 13.41 15.63
CA ARG A 187 -11.32 14.43 15.33
C ARG A 187 -11.49 15.39 16.50
N ILE A 188 -11.87 16.62 16.18
CA ILE A 188 -12.24 17.62 17.18
C ILE A 188 -13.77 17.71 17.17
N PHE A 189 -14.36 17.34 18.30
CA PHE A 189 -15.79 17.40 18.50
C PHE A 189 -16.15 18.76 19.11
N VAL A 190 -17.11 19.43 18.48
CA VAL A 190 -17.73 20.66 18.98
C VAL A 190 -19.16 20.30 19.33
N GLU A 191 -19.40 20.05 20.61
CA GLU A 191 -20.68 19.58 21.14
C GLU A 191 -21.44 20.73 21.77
N PHE A 192 -22.70 20.93 21.41
CA PHE A 192 -23.52 22.03 21.91
C PHE A 192 -24.93 21.54 22.23
N SER A 193 -25.52 22.13 23.27
CA SER A 193 -26.93 21.93 23.59
C SER A 193 -27.78 22.90 22.78
N TYR A 194 -28.82 22.39 22.12
CA TYR A 194 -29.75 23.19 21.34
C TYR A 194 -30.45 24.25 22.21
N ASP A 195 -30.85 23.90 23.44
CA ASP A 195 -31.53 24.81 24.36
C ASP A 195 -30.62 25.99 24.78
N ARG A 196 -29.33 25.71 24.98
CA ARG A 196 -28.33 26.74 25.33
C ARG A 196 -28.10 27.70 24.17
N LEU A 197 -28.00 27.18 22.94
CA LEU A 197 -27.88 28.01 21.74
C LEU A 197 -29.12 28.88 21.52
N ALA A 198 -30.32 28.31 21.66
CA ALA A 198 -31.58 29.03 21.52
C ALA A 198 -31.71 30.17 22.53
N THR A 199 -31.34 29.95 23.79
CA THR A 199 -31.37 30.98 24.85
C THR A 199 -30.41 32.15 24.55
N LEU A 200 -29.27 31.85 23.91
CA LEU A 200 -28.25 32.84 23.57
C LEU A 200 -28.47 33.50 22.20
N GLY A 201 -29.50 33.06 21.46
CA GLY A 201 -29.81 33.57 20.12
C GLY A 201 -28.74 33.24 19.08
N VAL A 202 -27.94 32.19 19.31
CA VAL A 202 -26.86 31.74 18.42
C VAL A 202 -27.39 30.58 17.56
N SER A 203 -27.24 30.65 16.23
CA SER A 203 -27.57 29.51 15.39
C SER A 203 -26.37 28.57 15.21
N PRO A 204 -26.57 27.26 15.01
CA PRO A 204 -25.47 26.35 14.66
C PRO A 204 -24.69 26.79 13.41
N ARG A 205 -25.37 27.46 12.47
CA ARG A 205 -24.76 28.00 11.25
C ARG A 205 -23.72 29.08 11.54
N ASP A 206 -23.96 29.91 12.55
CA ASP A 206 -23.01 30.96 12.96
C ASP A 206 -21.70 30.35 13.48
N ILE A 207 -21.80 29.22 14.18
CA ILE A 207 -20.63 28.45 14.65
C ILE A 207 -19.81 27.94 13.47
N PHE A 208 -20.46 27.30 12.48
CA PHE A 208 -19.78 26.81 11.28
C PHE A 208 -19.09 27.94 10.50
N VAL A 209 -19.75 29.09 10.33
CA VAL A 209 -19.19 30.25 9.64
C VAL A 209 -17.99 30.82 10.40
N ALA A 210 -18.08 30.95 11.73
CA ALA A 210 -16.99 31.46 12.54
C ALA A 210 -15.75 30.54 12.53
N LEU A 211 -15.96 29.23 12.64
CA LEU A 211 -14.87 28.26 12.56
C LEU A 211 -14.21 28.26 11.16
N ASN A 212 -15.02 28.27 10.10
CA ASN A 212 -14.50 28.22 8.74
C ASN A 212 -13.77 29.51 8.36
N SER A 213 -14.28 30.68 8.77
CA SER A 213 -13.66 31.98 8.48
C SER A 213 -12.31 32.16 9.17
N ARG A 214 -12.12 31.57 10.36
CA ARG A 214 -10.85 31.62 11.08
C ARG A 214 -9.81 30.65 10.54
N ASN A 215 -10.23 29.48 10.07
CA ASN A 215 -9.33 28.44 9.55
C ASN A 215 -8.79 28.72 8.13
N VAL A 216 -8.88 29.96 7.63
CA VAL A 216 -8.38 30.34 6.29
C VAL A 216 -6.96 30.90 6.41
N LEU A 217 -5.99 30.22 5.80
CA LEU A 217 -4.65 30.76 5.58
C LEU A 217 -4.73 31.90 4.54
N THR A 218 -4.67 33.14 5.01
CA THR A 218 -4.70 34.31 4.11
C THR A 218 -3.27 34.75 3.79
N PRO A 219 -2.86 34.81 2.51
CA PRO A 219 -1.54 35.31 2.15
C PRO A 219 -1.44 36.81 2.50
N GLY A 220 -0.50 37.18 3.37
CA GLY A 220 -0.28 38.56 3.80
C GLY A 220 0.48 39.42 2.77
N GLY A 221 0.94 38.82 1.66
CA GLY A 221 1.70 39.48 0.61
C GLY A 221 3.19 39.65 0.94
N SER A 222 3.84 40.59 0.27
CA SER A 222 5.24 40.94 0.53
C SER A 222 5.45 42.45 0.44
N ILE A 223 6.32 42.99 1.28
CA ILE A 223 6.75 44.38 1.24
C ILE A 223 8.17 44.43 0.65
N GLU A 224 8.37 45.21 -0.41
CA GLU A 224 9.71 45.60 -0.83
C GLU A 224 10.24 46.69 0.12
N ALA A 225 11.15 46.30 1.02
CA ALA A 225 11.95 47.28 1.76
C ALA A 225 13.08 47.79 0.86
N LYS A 226 13.78 48.87 1.25
CA LYS A 226 15.02 49.30 0.59
C LYS A 226 16.12 48.25 0.84
N GLY A 227 16.10 47.16 0.07
CA GLY A 227 16.94 45.98 0.26
C GLY A 227 16.12 44.68 0.16
N PRO A 228 15.98 43.89 1.24
CA PRO A 228 15.30 42.60 1.16
C PRO A 228 13.77 42.74 1.03
N GLN A 229 13.17 41.84 0.25
CA GLN A 229 11.73 41.62 0.20
C GLN A 229 11.29 40.89 1.47
N ILE A 230 10.37 41.48 2.23
CA ILE A 230 9.84 40.92 3.47
C ILE A 230 8.50 40.25 3.15
N PHE A 231 8.40 38.94 3.31
CA PHE A 231 7.13 38.22 3.17
C PHE A 231 6.31 38.34 4.46
N LEU A 232 5.06 38.78 4.31
CA LEU A 232 4.10 38.83 5.41
C LEU A 232 3.26 37.56 5.39
N ARG A 233 3.32 36.79 6.48
CA ARG A 233 2.42 35.67 6.74
C ARG A 233 1.56 36.02 7.94
N LEU A 234 0.25 35.93 7.77
CA LEU A 234 -0.71 36.08 8.85
C LEU A 234 -1.03 34.68 9.39
N ASP A 235 -0.77 34.47 10.67
CA ASP A 235 -1.12 33.22 11.34
C ASP A 235 -2.61 33.28 11.71
N GLY A 236 -3.43 32.55 10.96
CA GLY A 236 -4.87 32.43 11.18
C GLY A 236 -5.35 31.02 11.54
N ALA A 237 -4.55 30.00 11.20
CA ALA A 237 -4.92 28.60 11.38
C ALA A 237 -5.01 28.19 12.86
N PHE A 238 -5.80 27.15 13.12
CA PHE A 238 -5.89 26.57 14.46
C PHE A 238 -4.71 25.64 14.73
N ASP A 239 -3.79 26.07 15.59
CA ASP A 239 -2.62 25.28 15.98
C ASP A 239 -2.86 24.42 17.24
N ASP A 240 -3.84 24.80 18.05
CA ASP A 240 -4.20 24.09 19.27
C ASP A 240 -5.71 24.08 19.56
N LEU A 241 -6.10 23.26 20.55
CA LEU A 241 -7.49 23.15 20.97
C LEU A 241 -8.00 24.42 21.66
N ALA A 242 -7.09 25.20 22.26
CA ALA A 242 -7.43 26.44 22.96
C ALA A 242 -7.82 27.55 21.97
N GLY A 243 -7.17 27.64 20.81
CA GLY A 243 -7.50 28.55 19.72
C GLY A 243 -8.92 28.31 19.20
N ILE A 244 -9.31 27.04 19.06
CA ILE A 244 -10.67 26.67 18.67
C ILE A 244 -11.68 27.11 19.75
N ARG A 245 -11.42 26.79 21.02
CA ARG A 245 -12.27 27.19 22.16
C ARG A 245 -12.46 28.71 22.28
N ASN A 246 -11.40 29.47 22.00
CA ASN A 246 -11.40 30.93 22.06
C ASN A 246 -11.90 31.58 20.75
N THR A 247 -12.57 30.83 19.87
CA THR A 247 -13.15 31.40 18.64
C THR A 247 -14.30 32.33 18.97
N PRO A 248 -14.26 33.61 18.55
CA PRO A 248 -15.35 34.54 18.78
C PRO A 248 -16.51 34.21 17.84
N ILE A 249 -17.70 34.09 18.41
CA ILE A 249 -18.97 33.87 17.74
C ILE A 249 -19.79 35.15 17.92
N VAL A 250 -20.10 35.82 16.81
CA VAL A 250 -20.91 37.03 16.83
C VAL A 250 -22.36 36.66 16.55
N ALA A 251 -23.24 36.88 17.52
CA ALA A 251 -24.67 36.65 17.38
C ALA A 251 -25.45 37.79 18.03
N GLN A 252 -26.44 38.33 17.31
CA GLN A 252 -27.31 39.42 17.79
C GLN A 252 -26.55 40.62 18.41
N GLY A 253 -25.40 40.99 17.83
CA GLY A 253 -24.57 42.10 18.30
C GLY A 253 -23.74 41.80 19.57
N ARG A 254 -23.75 40.57 20.06
CA ARG A 254 -22.90 40.09 21.17
C ARG A 254 -21.80 39.19 20.62
N THR A 255 -20.62 39.27 21.23
CA THR A 255 -19.50 38.36 20.95
C THR A 255 -19.37 37.39 22.11
N LEU A 256 -19.56 36.10 21.82
CA LEU A 256 -19.38 35.00 22.77
C LEU A 256 -18.19 34.17 22.33
N LYS A 257 -17.51 33.48 23.25
CA LYS A 257 -16.50 32.50 22.85
C LYS A 257 -17.17 31.16 22.55
N LEU A 258 -16.56 30.36 21.69
CA LEU A 258 -17.04 29.01 21.42
C LEU A 258 -17.14 28.17 22.70
N SER A 259 -16.20 28.33 23.63
CA SER A 259 -16.24 27.69 24.96
C SER A 259 -17.45 28.08 25.82
N ASP A 260 -18.07 29.22 25.55
CA ASP A 260 -19.22 29.70 26.33
C ASP A 260 -20.52 29.05 25.87
N ILE A 261 -20.52 28.41 24.70
CA ILE A 261 -21.71 27.86 24.05
C ILE A 261 -21.59 26.38 23.67
N ALA A 262 -20.36 25.87 23.52
CA ALA A 262 -20.07 24.51 23.11
C ALA A 262 -18.89 23.92 23.91
N GLU A 263 -18.95 22.62 24.16
CA GLU A 263 -17.82 21.85 24.63
C GLU A 263 -16.96 21.43 23.44
N VAL A 264 -15.70 21.85 23.45
CA VAL A 264 -14.72 21.49 22.42
C VAL A 264 -13.75 20.48 23.01
N LYS A 265 -13.84 19.24 22.54
CA LYS A 265 -12.98 18.14 22.99
C LYS A 265 -12.31 17.46 21.81
N ARG A 266 -11.08 17.01 22.05
CA ARG A 266 -10.38 16.12 21.11
C ARG A 266 -10.86 14.71 21.39
N GLY A 267 -11.18 13.98 20.33
CA GLY A 267 -11.53 12.58 20.39
C GLY A 267 -10.98 11.85 19.17
N TYR A 268 -11.38 10.60 19.03
CA TYR A 268 -11.14 9.82 17.82
C TYR A 268 -12.43 9.74 17.02
N GLU A 269 -12.31 9.44 15.72
CA GLU A 269 -13.46 9.13 14.89
C GLU A 269 -14.35 8.06 15.55
N ASP A 270 -15.63 8.37 15.72
CA ASP A 270 -16.62 7.54 16.40
C ASP A 270 -17.90 7.45 15.53
N PRO A 271 -18.40 6.24 15.18
CA PRO A 271 -17.84 4.93 15.50
C PRO A 271 -16.52 4.64 14.76
N ALA A 272 -15.66 3.84 15.39
CA ALA A 272 -14.43 3.39 14.76
C ALA A 272 -14.73 2.59 13.48
N THR A 273 -14.15 3.01 12.37
CA THR A 273 -14.38 2.42 11.05
C THR A 273 -13.64 1.09 10.85
N PHE A 274 -12.46 0.95 11.48
CA PHE A 274 -11.65 -0.26 11.41
C PHE A 274 -10.87 -0.45 12.72
N LEU A 275 -10.96 -1.64 13.32
CA LEU A 275 -10.27 -1.99 14.56
C LEU A 275 -9.42 -3.23 14.35
N ILE A 276 -8.17 -3.20 14.82
CA ILE A 276 -7.25 -4.33 14.69
C ILE A 276 -6.79 -4.78 16.07
N ARG A 277 -6.78 -6.10 16.24
CA ARG A 277 -6.20 -6.74 17.42
C ARG A 277 -5.25 -7.85 16.99
N ASN A 278 -4.13 -7.96 17.68
CA ASN A 278 -3.22 -9.10 17.56
C ASN A 278 -3.15 -9.80 18.91
N ASN A 279 -3.59 -11.06 18.96
CA ASN A 279 -3.71 -11.84 20.20
C ASN A 279 -4.57 -11.13 21.28
N GLY A 280 -5.66 -10.49 20.86
CA GLY A 280 -6.60 -9.81 21.77
C GLY A 280 -6.22 -8.37 22.15
N GLU A 281 -4.99 -7.92 21.86
CA GLU A 281 -4.51 -6.59 22.19
C GLU A 281 -4.69 -5.62 21.00
N PRO A 282 -5.17 -4.38 21.21
CA PRO A 282 -5.18 -3.34 20.18
C PRO A 282 -3.78 -3.11 19.59
N THR A 283 -3.68 -3.03 18.27
CA THR A 283 -2.39 -2.89 17.58
C THR A 283 -2.55 -2.10 16.28
N LEU A 284 -1.46 -1.47 15.85
CA LEU A 284 -1.32 -1.00 14.48
C LEU A 284 -0.54 -2.03 13.67
N LEU A 285 -0.95 -2.26 12.43
CA LEU A 285 -0.18 -3.11 11.53
C LEU A 285 0.65 -2.25 10.58
N LEU A 286 1.89 -2.67 10.34
CA LEU A 286 2.74 -2.17 9.28
C LEU A 286 2.86 -3.26 8.23
N GLY A 287 2.19 -3.08 7.10
CA GLY A 287 2.27 -3.95 5.93
C GLY A 287 3.41 -3.52 5.03
N VAL A 288 4.37 -4.40 4.78
CA VAL A 288 5.54 -4.15 3.93
C VAL A 288 5.30 -4.79 2.56
N VAL A 289 5.42 -4.00 1.50
CA VAL A 289 5.31 -4.44 0.10
C VAL A 289 6.72 -4.52 -0.49
N MET A 290 7.04 -5.65 -1.12
CA MET A 290 8.32 -5.89 -1.77
C MET A 290 8.38 -5.20 -3.14
N ARG A 291 9.57 -4.75 -3.55
CA ARG A 291 9.83 -4.28 -4.92
C ARG A 291 9.70 -5.43 -5.91
N GLU A 292 9.15 -5.13 -7.08
CA GLU A 292 9.05 -6.11 -8.16
C GLU A 292 10.44 -6.63 -8.56
N GLY A 293 10.55 -7.93 -8.78
CA GLY A 293 11.82 -8.60 -9.13
C GLY A 293 12.84 -8.71 -8.01
N TRP A 294 12.54 -8.27 -6.78
CA TRP A 294 13.45 -8.40 -5.65
C TRP A 294 13.45 -9.82 -5.07
N ASN A 295 14.59 -10.26 -4.51
CA ASN A 295 14.68 -11.56 -3.85
C ASN A 295 14.00 -11.53 -2.48
N GLY A 296 12.91 -12.28 -2.33
CA GLY A 296 12.15 -12.35 -1.08
C GLY A 296 12.97 -12.89 0.10
N LEU A 297 13.89 -13.84 -0.14
CA LEU A 297 14.73 -14.37 0.95
C LEU A 297 15.71 -13.33 1.49
N ASP A 298 16.23 -12.47 0.63
CA ASP A 298 17.15 -11.40 1.03
C ASP A 298 16.41 -10.27 1.73
N LEU A 299 15.23 -9.90 1.23
CA LEU A 299 14.34 -8.95 1.91
C LEU A 299 13.93 -9.45 3.29
N GLY A 300 13.53 -10.71 3.43
CA GLY A 300 13.15 -11.30 4.72
C GLY A 300 14.28 -11.22 5.75
N LYS A 301 15.53 -11.48 5.34
CA LYS A 301 16.71 -11.30 6.21
C LYS A 301 16.95 -9.85 6.59
N ALA A 302 16.85 -8.92 5.62
CA ALA A 302 17.06 -7.50 5.85
C ALA A 302 15.99 -6.93 6.81
N LEU A 303 14.72 -7.28 6.61
CA LEU A 303 13.62 -6.89 7.49
C LEU A 303 13.75 -7.50 8.89
N ALA A 304 14.16 -8.77 9.01
CA ALA A 304 14.39 -9.38 10.32
C ALA A 304 15.49 -8.66 11.10
N LYS A 305 16.61 -8.34 10.44
CA LYS A 305 17.70 -7.55 11.03
C LYS A 305 17.22 -6.18 11.50
N GLU A 306 16.46 -5.49 10.65
CA GLU A 306 15.93 -4.16 10.96
C GLU A 306 14.92 -4.22 12.12
N ALA A 307 14.03 -5.20 12.13
CA ALA A 307 13.07 -5.40 13.21
C ALA A 307 13.75 -5.70 14.56
N THR A 308 14.88 -6.43 14.56
CA THR A 308 15.68 -6.63 15.77
C THR A 308 16.30 -5.32 16.27
N ALA A 309 16.86 -4.50 15.36
CA ALA A 309 17.42 -3.20 15.73
C ALA A 309 16.34 -2.24 16.28
N ILE A 310 15.19 -2.18 15.61
CA ILE A 310 14.02 -1.41 16.03
C ILE A 310 13.56 -1.81 17.44
N ASN A 311 13.42 -3.12 17.71
CA ASN A 311 13.02 -3.59 19.05
C ASN A 311 14.06 -3.31 20.14
N ALA A 312 15.35 -3.21 19.80
CA ALA A 312 16.40 -2.89 20.77
C ALA A 312 16.39 -1.41 21.21
N GLU A 313 15.91 -0.52 20.35
CA GLU A 313 15.82 0.92 20.61
C GLU A 313 14.45 1.34 21.17
N MET A 314 13.49 0.41 21.22
CA MET A 314 12.12 0.72 21.61
C MET A 314 11.97 1.00 23.12
N PRO A 315 11.09 1.96 23.50
CA PRO A 315 10.73 2.16 24.90
C PRO A 315 10.10 0.91 25.53
N LEU A 316 10.23 0.79 26.85
CA LEU A 316 9.60 -0.29 27.61
C LEU A 316 8.08 -0.26 27.42
N GLY A 317 7.49 -1.42 27.12
CA GLY A 317 6.05 -1.57 26.88
C GLY A 317 5.63 -1.41 25.42
N MET A 318 6.56 -1.08 24.51
CA MET A 318 6.36 -1.08 23.07
C MET A 318 7.05 -2.29 22.42
N THR A 319 6.39 -2.94 21.46
CA THR A 319 6.97 -4.07 20.71
C THR A 319 6.52 -4.05 19.26
N LEU A 320 7.42 -4.39 18.34
CA LEU A 320 7.13 -4.64 16.94
C LEU A 320 7.26 -6.15 16.69
N THR A 321 6.12 -6.83 16.62
CA THR A 321 6.06 -8.28 16.46
C THR A 321 5.75 -8.64 15.02
N LYS A 322 6.50 -9.58 14.44
CA LYS A 322 6.20 -10.09 13.09
C LYS A 322 4.98 -11.00 13.13
N VAL A 323 3.96 -10.71 12.32
CA VAL A 323 2.70 -11.46 12.22
C VAL A 323 2.77 -12.45 11.07
N THR A 324 3.13 -11.98 9.87
CA THR A 324 3.31 -12.82 8.68
C THR A 324 4.62 -12.46 7.98
N ASP A 325 5.21 -13.45 7.32
CA ASP A 325 6.47 -13.32 6.60
C ASP A 325 6.53 -14.31 5.44
N GLN A 326 6.39 -13.81 4.21
CA GLN A 326 6.44 -14.64 3.02
C GLN A 326 7.79 -15.34 2.84
N SER A 327 8.89 -14.80 3.40
CA SER A 327 10.21 -15.42 3.25
C SER A 327 10.31 -16.81 3.89
N VAL A 328 9.47 -17.09 4.90
CA VAL A 328 9.38 -18.41 5.54
C VAL A 328 8.78 -19.43 4.57
N ASN A 329 7.70 -19.06 3.88
CA ASN A 329 7.05 -19.91 2.89
C ASN A 329 7.96 -20.15 1.68
N ILE A 330 8.59 -19.08 1.15
CA ILE A 330 9.56 -19.18 0.06
C ILE A 330 10.68 -20.16 0.43
N ARG A 331 11.22 -20.06 1.66
CA ARG A 331 12.28 -20.97 2.10
C ARG A 331 11.79 -22.42 2.16
N GLY A 332 10.62 -22.66 2.75
CA GLY A 332 10.02 -23.98 2.80
C GLY A 332 9.82 -24.59 1.42
N ALA A 333 9.24 -23.84 0.48
CA ALA A 333 9.01 -24.29 -0.89
C ALA A 333 10.31 -24.62 -1.63
N VAL A 334 11.33 -23.77 -1.48
CA VAL A 334 12.65 -23.99 -2.10
C VAL A 334 13.35 -25.21 -1.51
N ASP A 335 13.34 -25.35 -0.18
CA ASP A 335 13.98 -26.49 0.47
C ASP A 335 13.28 -27.80 0.07
N GLU A 336 11.96 -27.81 0.01
CA GLU A 336 11.18 -28.96 -0.47
C GLU A 336 11.47 -29.28 -1.94
N PHE A 337 11.54 -28.28 -2.81
CA PHE A 337 11.92 -28.44 -4.22
C PHE A 337 13.32 -29.05 -4.34
N MET A 338 14.30 -28.52 -3.60
CA MET A 338 15.68 -29.02 -3.64
C MET A 338 15.77 -30.48 -3.17
N VAL A 339 15.05 -30.83 -2.10
CA VAL A 339 14.99 -32.22 -1.62
C VAL A 339 14.38 -33.13 -2.70
N LYS A 340 13.24 -32.76 -3.28
CA LYS A 340 12.59 -33.53 -4.36
C LYS A 340 13.49 -33.66 -5.58
N PHE A 341 14.18 -32.59 -5.97
CA PHE A 341 15.13 -32.58 -7.08
C PHE A 341 16.29 -33.56 -6.85
N PHE A 342 16.95 -33.50 -5.70
CA PHE A 342 18.07 -34.40 -5.40
C PHE A 342 17.63 -35.86 -5.25
N VAL A 343 16.45 -36.12 -4.68
CA VAL A 343 15.88 -37.47 -4.61
C VAL A 343 15.63 -38.02 -6.02
N ALA A 344 14.99 -37.23 -6.89
CA ALA A 344 14.74 -37.64 -8.28
C ALA A 344 16.05 -37.89 -9.04
N LEU A 345 17.03 -36.98 -8.92
CA LEU A 345 18.36 -37.15 -9.51
C LEU A 345 19.04 -38.43 -9.01
N GLY A 346 18.99 -38.69 -7.71
CA GLY A 346 19.54 -39.90 -7.09
C GLY A 346 18.90 -41.19 -7.62
N VAL A 347 17.58 -41.21 -7.81
CA VAL A 347 16.86 -42.34 -8.40
C VAL A 347 17.28 -42.58 -9.85
N VAL A 348 17.37 -41.52 -10.67
CA VAL A 348 17.80 -41.63 -12.07
C VAL A 348 19.24 -42.15 -12.16
N MET A 349 20.13 -41.64 -11.31
CA MET A 349 21.52 -42.11 -11.23
C MET A 349 21.58 -43.58 -10.82
N LEU A 350 20.83 -43.99 -9.79
CA LEU A 350 20.78 -45.37 -9.33
C LEU A 350 20.33 -46.33 -10.43
N VAL A 351 19.22 -46.00 -11.12
CA VAL A 351 18.69 -46.81 -12.23
C VAL A 351 19.70 -46.89 -13.38
N SER A 352 20.37 -45.78 -13.71
CA SER A 352 21.37 -45.72 -14.77
C SER A 352 22.62 -46.54 -14.44
N PHE A 353 23.09 -46.51 -13.18
CA PHE A 353 24.21 -47.34 -12.72
C PHE A 353 23.88 -48.83 -12.74
N LEU A 354 22.67 -49.21 -12.29
CA LEU A 354 22.19 -50.59 -12.32
C LEU A 354 22.03 -51.13 -13.74
N SER A 355 21.54 -50.29 -14.66
CA SER A 355 21.24 -50.71 -16.04
C SER A 355 22.47 -50.73 -16.96
N MET A 356 23.32 -49.71 -16.89
CA MET A 356 24.37 -49.47 -17.90
C MET A 356 25.80 -49.52 -17.34
N GLY A 357 25.96 -49.72 -16.02
CA GLY A 357 27.24 -49.77 -15.33
C GLY A 357 27.88 -48.41 -15.05
N TRP A 358 29.03 -48.43 -14.36
CA TRP A 358 29.65 -47.24 -13.75
C TRP A 358 30.04 -46.13 -14.74
N ARG A 359 30.63 -46.48 -15.90
CA ARG A 359 31.14 -45.48 -16.85
C ARG A 359 30.01 -44.72 -17.54
N VAL A 360 28.96 -45.42 -17.98
CA VAL A 360 27.83 -44.81 -18.67
C VAL A 360 26.95 -44.03 -17.69
N GLY A 361 26.75 -44.56 -16.48
CA GLY A 361 26.01 -43.87 -15.42
C GLY A 361 26.60 -42.51 -15.04
N ILE A 362 27.94 -42.38 -14.94
CA ILE A 362 28.59 -41.08 -14.66
C ILE A 362 28.35 -40.06 -15.79
N VAL A 363 28.41 -40.51 -17.05
CA VAL A 363 28.19 -39.61 -18.20
C VAL A 363 26.77 -39.07 -18.19
N VAL A 364 25.77 -39.91 -17.92
CA VAL A 364 24.36 -39.50 -17.79
C VAL A 364 24.17 -38.58 -16.59
N ALA A 365 24.78 -38.90 -15.44
CA ALA A 365 24.69 -38.10 -14.23
C ALA A 365 25.29 -36.68 -14.42
N ALA A 366 26.36 -36.56 -15.20
CA ALA A 366 26.99 -35.27 -15.51
C ALA A 366 26.18 -34.46 -16.54
N ALA A 367 25.35 -35.10 -17.36
CA ALA A 367 24.52 -34.44 -18.35
C ALA A 367 23.29 -33.75 -17.74
N VAL A 368 22.71 -34.30 -16.66
CA VAL A 368 21.48 -33.75 -16.06
C VAL A 368 21.66 -32.34 -15.46
N PRO A 369 22.72 -32.03 -14.69
CA PRO A 369 22.93 -30.66 -14.19
C PRO A 369 23.38 -29.66 -15.26
N LEU A 370 23.82 -30.16 -16.42
CA LEU A 370 24.25 -29.32 -17.55
C LEU A 370 23.06 -28.79 -18.35
N THR A 371 21.94 -29.52 -18.36
CA THR A 371 20.66 -29.12 -18.95
C THR A 371 19.79 -28.41 -17.93
#